data_AF-A0A3P7I8X2-F1
#
_entry.id   AF-A0A3P7I8X2-F1
#
_cell.length_a   1.000
_cell.length_b   1.000
_cell.length_c   1.000
_cell.angle_alpha   90.00
_cell.angle_beta   90.00
_cell.angle_gamma   90.00
#
_symmetry.space_group_name_H-M   'P 1'
#
loop_
_entity.id
_entity.type
_entity.pdbx_description
1 polymer ?
#
loop_
_entity_poly.entity_id
_entity_poly.type
_entity_poly.pdbx_seq_one_letter_code
_entity_poly.pdbx_strand_id
1 'polypeptide(L)'
;MANYDGTNVSCLVNVTTSQFMLDTLMSRLCYLEESGDVRCVNYDETNNQVVAFFPVVDAVQSEMAIGSEKLYIVQRKVSTSNILLVTEYKRETSGNFTEVISYNTTTTLRFRATSLYKKKSKAVTNACAQNNGGCEHLCISTPQGVPRCLCAYALLQPNGSCISKPSFISYSYGGVIDFVSISPNTTVPRRTLRYPDIPRYFSIPA
;
A
#
# COMPACT_ATOMS: atom_id res chain seq x y z
N MET A 1 5.25 9.55 -6.87
CA MET A 1 5.88 8.65 -5.88
C MET A 1 6.08 9.39 -4.56
N ALA A 2 6.45 8.70 -3.47
CA ALA A 2 6.84 9.35 -2.23
C ALA A 2 7.89 8.49 -1.53
N ASN A 3 8.72 9.10 -0.69
CA ASN A 3 9.57 8.37 0.22
C ASN A 3 8.70 7.66 1.27
N TYR A 4 9.21 6.57 1.87
CA TYR A 4 8.48 5.83 2.92
C TYR A 4 8.19 6.65 4.18
N ASP A 5 8.83 7.81 4.36
CA ASP A 5 8.60 8.74 5.45
C ASP A 5 7.53 9.81 5.12
N GLY A 6 6.90 9.71 3.95
CA GLY A 6 5.88 10.65 3.46
C GLY A 6 6.45 11.95 2.86
N THR A 7 7.78 12.07 2.74
CA THR A 7 8.41 13.23 2.09
C THR A 7 8.53 13.05 0.58
N ASN A 8 8.81 14.15 -0.13
CA ASN A 8 9.05 14.17 -1.57
C ASN A 8 7.90 13.52 -2.38
N VAL A 9 6.67 13.96 -2.09
CA VAL A 9 5.47 13.46 -2.76
C VAL A 9 5.37 14.08 -4.15
N SER A 10 5.30 13.23 -5.17
CA SER A 10 5.03 13.59 -6.56
C SER A 10 3.92 12.70 -7.15
N CYS A 11 3.29 13.13 -8.23
CA CYS A 11 2.38 12.29 -9.00
C CYS A 11 3.17 11.57 -10.09
N LEU A 12 3.14 10.23 -10.14
CA LEU A 12 3.83 9.47 -11.20
C LEU A 12 2.95 9.31 -12.45
N VAL A 13 1.67 9.03 -12.25
CA VAL A 13 0.67 8.91 -13.31
C VAL A 13 -0.66 9.42 -12.78
N ASN A 14 -1.33 10.27 -13.56
CA ASN A 14 -2.67 10.74 -13.26
C ASN A 14 -3.72 9.88 -13.97
N VAL A 15 -4.07 8.75 -13.35
CA VAL A 15 -5.05 7.78 -13.87
C VAL A 15 -6.00 7.34 -12.78
N THR A 16 -7.25 7.08 -13.16
CA THR A 16 -8.21 6.40 -12.30
C THR A 16 -8.03 4.89 -12.48
N THR A 17 -7.50 4.23 -11.47
CA THR A 17 -7.32 2.77 -11.46
C THR A 17 -7.65 2.23 -10.08
N SER A 18 -8.25 1.03 -10.03
CA SER A 18 -8.48 0.32 -8.78
C SER A 18 -7.23 -0.42 -8.29
N GLN A 19 -6.20 -0.59 -9.14
CA GLN A 19 -5.09 -1.46 -8.82
C GLN A 19 -3.77 -1.08 -9.52
N PHE A 20 -2.69 -1.07 -8.75
CA PHE A 20 -1.32 -0.94 -9.23
C PHE A 20 -0.41 -1.94 -8.54
N MET A 21 0.69 -2.32 -9.19
CA MET A 21 1.71 -3.25 -8.70
C MET A 21 3.10 -2.75 -9.09
N LEU A 22 4.11 -3.08 -8.29
CA LEU A 22 5.51 -2.73 -8.60
C LEU A 22 6.18 -3.89 -9.33
N ASP A 23 6.70 -3.62 -10.53
CA ASP A 23 7.57 -4.54 -11.24
C ASP A 23 9.03 -4.25 -10.86
N THR A 24 9.44 -4.84 -9.74
CA THR A 24 10.76 -4.62 -9.13
C THR A 24 11.93 -5.08 -10.00
N LEU A 25 11.71 -5.99 -10.95
CA LEU A 25 12.76 -6.46 -11.86
C LEU A 25 13.09 -5.38 -12.92
N MET A 26 12.06 -4.72 -13.43
CA MET A 26 12.17 -3.69 -14.46
C MET A 26 12.21 -2.25 -13.90
N SER A 27 12.10 -2.09 -12.58
CA SER A 27 12.03 -0.78 -11.89
C SER A 27 10.93 0.14 -12.43
N ARG A 28 9.72 -0.39 -12.53
CA ARG A 28 8.55 0.32 -13.07
C ARG A 28 7.30 0.08 -12.22
N LEU A 29 6.37 1.02 -12.28
CA LEU A 29 5.03 0.88 -11.70
C LEU A 29 4.07 0.45 -12.80
N CYS A 30 3.35 -0.64 -12.57
CA CYS A 30 2.32 -1.11 -13.47
C CYS A 30 0.95 -0.87 -12.86
N TYR A 31 -0.03 -0.55 -13.67
CA TYR A 31 -1.42 -0.33 -13.27
C TYR A 31 -2.37 -0.93 -14.28
N LEU A 32 -3.58 -1.23 -13.80
CA LEU A 32 -4.63 -1.85 -14.60
C LEU A 32 -5.66 -0.79 -15.03
N GLU A 33 -5.92 -0.69 -16.33
CA GLU A 33 -7.00 0.14 -16.87
C GLU A 33 -8.31 -0.65 -17.01
N GLU A 34 -9.46 0.04 -16.99
CA GLU A 34 -10.78 -0.58 -17.16
C GLU A 34 -10.95 -1.26 -18.53
N SER A 35 -10.14 -0.87 -19.53
CA SER A 35 -10.08 -1.52 -20.85
C SER A 35 -9.54 -2.95 -20.80
N GLY A 36 -8.83 -3.33 -19.72
CA GLY A 36 -8.05 -4.57 -19.64
C GLY A 36 -6.58 -4.40 -20.02
N ASP A 37 -6.14 -3.18 -20.32
CA ASP A 37 -4.72 -2.90 -20.56
C ASP A 37 -3.95 -2.90 -19.24
N VAL A 38 -2.83 -3.62 -19.23
CA VAL A 38 -1.81 -3.50 -18.18
C VAL A 38 -0.77 -2.53 -18.71
N ARG A 39 -0.71 -1.33 -18.11
CA ARG A 39 0.28 -0.31 -18.47
C ARG A 39 1.35 -0.24 -17.43
N CYS A 40 2.60 -0.04 -17.86
CA CYS A 40 3.71 0.21 -16.95
C CYS A 40 4.42 1.50 -17.34
N VAL A 41 4.84 2.24 -16.33
CA VAL A 41 5.64 3.47 -16.43
C VAL A 41 6.88 3.34 -15.57
N ASN A 42 8.01 3.87 -16.03
CA ASN A 42 9.23 3.92 -15.24
C ASN A 42 9.07 4.88 -14.04
N TYR A 43 9.92 4.74 -13.02
CA TYR A 43 9.87 5.63 -11.85
C TYR A 43 10.31 7.07 -12.14
N ASP A 44 10.93 7.33 -13.28
CA ASP A 44 11.29 8.65 -13.80
C ASP A 44 10.20 9.24 -14.71
N GLU A 45 8.99 8.69 -14.68
CA GLU A 45 7.81 9.13 -15.47
C GLU A 45 7.93 8.86 -16.98
N THR A 46 9.00 8.21 -17.42
CA THR A 46 9.18 7.85 -18.84
C THR A 46 8.52 6.52 -19.20
N ASN A 47 8.34 6.30 -20.50
CA ASN A 47 7.98 5.00 -21.06
C ASN A 47 6.66 4.40 -20.54
N ASN A 48 5.58 5.19 -20.53
CA ASN A 48 4.24 4.69 -20.22
C ASN A 48 3.67 3.89 -21.40
N GLN A 49 3.79 2.57 -21.34
CA GLN A 49 3.40 1.66 -22.42
C GLN A 49 2.53 0.51 -21.93
N VAL A 50 1.74 -0.04 -22.84
CA VAL A 50 0.98 -1.28 -22.61
C VAL A 50 1.96 -2.46 -22.67
N VAL A 51 1.92 -3.31 -21.65
CA VAL A 51 2.80 -4.48 -21.53
C VAL A 51 2.07 -5.81 -21.59
N ALA A 52 0.76 -5.79 -21.37
CA ALA A 52 -0.15 -6.93 -21.49
C ALA A 52 -1.57 -6.41 -21.74
N PHE A 53 -2.42 -7.25 -22.32
CA PHE A 53 -3.84 -7.00 -22.49
C PHE A 53 -4.62 -8.25 -22.12
N PHE A 54 -5.80 -8.07 -21.53
CA PHE A 54 -6.74 -9.16 -21.29
C PHE A 54 -8.19 -8.71 -21.48
N PRO A 55 -9.09 -9.62 -21.91
CA PRO A 55 -10.50 -9.28 -22.07
C PRO A 55 -11.19 -9.11 -20.72
N VAL A 56 -11.84 -7.96 -20.51
CA VAL A 56 -12.68 -7.68 -19.33
C VAL A 56 -14.13 -8.15 -19.46
N VAL A 57 -14.44 -8.92 -20.51
CA VAL A 57 -15.78 -9.43 -20.78
C VAL A 57 -16.27 -10.30 -19.62
N ASP A 58 -17.49 -10.03 -19.15
CA ASP A 58 -18.15 -10.78 -18.08
C ASP A 58 -17.39 -10.76 -16.74
N ALA A 59 -16.51 -9.78 -16.50
CA ALA A 59 -15.77 -9.65 -15.25
C ALA A 59 -16.40 -8.62 -14.30
N VAL A 60 -16.67 -9.02 -13.06
CA VAL A 60 -17.08 -8.12 -11.95
C VAL A 60 -15.88 -7.36 -11.40
N GLN A 61 -14.73 -8.02 -11.35
CA GLN A 61 -13.50 -7.53 -10.74
C GLN A 61 -12.33 -8.22 -11.41
N SER A 62 -11.27 -7.46 -11.68
CA SER A 62 -10.00 -7.97 -12.21
C SER A 62 -8.89 -7.51 -11.28
N GLU A 63 -8.03 -8.43 -10.84
CA GLU A 63 -6.82 -8.11 -10.10
C GLU A 63 -5.59 -8.72 -10.78
N MET A 64 -4.50 -7.97 -10.84
CA MET A 64 -3.20 -8.40 -11.33
C MET A 64 -2.22 -8.70 -10.20
N ALA A 65 -1.29 -9.62 -10.45
CA ALA A 65 -0.12 -9.82 -9.60
C ALA A 65 1.12 -10.07 -10.46
N ILE A 66 2.14 -9.24 -10.29
CA ILE A 66 3.39 -9.28 -11.07
C ILE A 66 4.50 -9.91 -10.24
N GLY A 67 5.15 -10.93 -10.79
CA GLY A 67 6.36 -11.55 -10.27
C GLY A 67 7.57 -11.27 -11.14
N SER A 68 8.71 -11.92 -10.83
CA SER A 68 9.92 -11.78 -11.63
C SER A 68 9.79 -12.39 -13.03
N GLU A 69 9.02 -13.48 -13.18
CA GLU A 69 8.93 -14.23 -14.44
C GLU A 69 7.53 -14.27 -15.03
N LYS A 70 6.51 -14.04 -14.21
CA LYS A 70 5.11 -14.23 -14.58
C LYS A 70 4.26 -13.06 -14.12
N LEU A 71 3.20 -12.82 -14.86
CA LEU A 71 2.08 -11.96 -14.48
C LEU A 71 0.84 -12.86 -14.40
N TYR A 72 0.03 -12.64 -13.37
CA TYR A 72 -1.26 -13.32 -13.22
C TYR A 72 -2.37 -12.29 -13.22
N ILE A 73 -3.42 -12.55 -14.01
CA ILE A 73 -4.68 -11.82 -13.95
C ILE A 73 -5.73 -12.75 -13.36
N VAL A 74 -6.43 -12.29 -12.33
CA VAL A 74 -7.49 -13.03 -11.66
C VAL A 74 -8.79 -12.24 -11.83
N GLN A 75 -9.73 -12.81 -12.58
CA GLN A 75 -11.03 -12.20 -12.82
C GLN A 75 -12.13 -12.96 -12.10
N ARG A 76 -13.04 -12.23 -11.44
CA ARG A 76 -14.30 -12.79 -10.94
C ARG A 76 -15.36 -12.67 -12.01
N LYS A 77 -15.83 -13.79 -12.57
CA LYS A 77 -16.84 -13.76 -13.63
C LYS A 77 -18.27 -13.59 -13.10
N VAL A 78 -19.12 -12.87 -13.84
CA VAL A 78 -20.54 -12.64 -13.48
C VAL A 78 -21.36 -13.88 -13.80
N SER A 79 -21.25 -14.41 -15.03
CA SER A 79 -22.13 -15.47 -15.54
C SER A 79 -21.94 -16.83 -14.87
N THR A 80 -20.76 -17.11 -14.31
CA THR A 80 -20.39 -18.43 -13.78
C THR A 80 -20.37 -18.53 -12.25
N SER A 81 -21.27 -17.81 -11.55
CA SER A 81 -21.45 -17.92 -10.09
C SER A 81 -20.19 -17.67 -9.24
N ASN A 82 -19.47 -16.56 -9.51
CA ASN A 82 -18.25 -16.16 -8.77
C ASN A 82 -17.03 -17.08 -8.94
N ILE A 83 -17.00 -17.93 -9.98
CA ILE A 83 -15.77 -18.64 -10.35
C ILE A 83 -14.69 -17.63 -10.71
N LEU A 84 -13.47 -17.90 -10.25
CA LEU A 84 -12.29 -17.13 -10.65
C LEU A 84 -11.71 -17.70 -11.94
N LEU A 85 -11.53 -16.85 -12.93
CA LEU A 85 -10.70 -17.11 -14.10
C LEU A 85 -9.29 -16.62 -13.79
N VAL A 86 -8.29 -17.49 -13.90
CA VAL A 86 -6.89 -17.13 -13.77
C VAL A 86 -6.24 -17.22 -15.13
N THR A 87 -5.62 -16.13 -15.57
CA THR A 87 -4.80 -16.07 -16.77
C THR A 87 -3.35 -15.87 -16.37
N GLU A 88 -2.50 -16.79 -16.79
CA GLU A 88 -1.05 -16.73 -16.61
C GLU A 88 -0.40 -16.15 -17.87
N TYR A 89 0.47 -15.16 -17.64
CA TYR A 89 1.33 -14.57 -18.64
C TYR A 89 2.79 -14.82 -18.31
N LYS A 90 3.60 -15.09 -19.34
CA LYS A 90 5.05 -15.21 -19.26
C LYS A 90 5.71 -13.87 -19.59
N ARG A 91 6.77 -13.52 -18.87
CA ARG A 91 7.60 -12.36 -19.17
C ARG A 91 8.54 -12.64 -20.35
N GLU A 92 8.55 -11.73 -21.31
CA GLU A 92 9.49 -11.71 -22.43
C GLU A 92 10.76 -10.92 -22.10
N THR A 93 11.79 -11.07 -22.94
CA THR A 93 13.06 -10.33 -22.78
C THR A 93 12.89 -8.81 -22.88
N SER A 94 11.87 -8.33 -23.58
CA SER A 94 11.48 -6.91 -23.64
C SER A 94 10.89 -6.38 -22.32
N GLY A 95 10.54 -7.27 -21.40
CA GLY A 95 9.75 -6.96 -20.21
C GLY A 95 8.24 -6.95 -20.45
N ASN A 96 7.77 -7.15 -21.69
CA ASN A 96 6.34 -7.36 -21.96
C ASN A 96 5.89 -8.76 -21.53
N PHE A 97 4.58 -8.97 -21.52
CA PHE A 97 3.98 -10.22 -21.09
C PHE A 97 3.12 -10.84 -22.19
N THR A 98 3.27 -12.14 -22.39
CA THR A 98 2.51 -12.92 -23.38
C THR A 98 1.64 -13.94 -22.65
N GLU A 99 0.38 -14.08 -23.08
CA GLU A 99 -0.53 -15.06 -22.49
C GLU A 99 -0.03 -16.47 -22.74
N VAL A 100 -0.02 -17.30 -21.69
CA VAL A 100 0.35 -18.71 -21.77
C VAL A 100 -0.89 -19.59 -21.67
N ILE A 101 -1.69 -19.36 -20.62
CA ILE A 101 -2.85 -20.20 -20.33
C ILE A 101 -3.88 -19.45 -19.50
N SER A 102 -5.15 -19.73 -19.77
CA SER A 102 -6.31 -19.28 -19.01
C SER A 102 -7.09 -20.48 -18.50
N TYR A 103 -7.44 -20.50 -17.21
CA TYR A 103 -8.20 -21.60 -16.62
C TYR A 103 -9.15 -21.15 -15.51
N ASN A 104 -10.31 -21.82 -15.43
CA ASN A 104 -11.28 -21.61 -14.38
C ASN A 104 -10.85 -22.36 -13.10
N THR A 105 -10.91 -21.66 -11.98
CA THR A 105 -10.73 -22.28 -10.67
C THR A 105 -11.98 -23.07 -10.26
N THR A 106 -11.82 -24.03 -9.36
CA THR A 106 -12.95 -24.74 -8.74
C THR A 106 -13.60 -23.96 -7.60
N THR A 107 -13.07 -22.77 -7.29
CA THR A 107 -13.38 -22.02 -6.09
C THR A 107 -14.24 -20.80 -6.41
N THR A 108 -15.32 -20.62 -5.68
CA THR A 108 -16.21 -19.46 -5.78
C THR A 108 -15.96 -18.51 -4.61
N LEU A 109 -15.00 -17.60 -4.77
CA LEU A 109 -14.61 -16.67 -3.71
C LEU A 109 -14.82 -15.22 -4.13
N ARG A 110 -15.21 -14.41 -3.15
CA ARG A 110 -15.02 -12.96 -3.21
C ARG A 110 -13.64 -12.67 -2.64
N PHE A 111 -12.84 -11.94 -3.38
CA PHE A 111 -11.53 -11.49 -2.95
C PHE A 111 -11.47 -9.96 -3.02
N ARG A 112 -10.55 -9.37 -2.28
CA ARG A 112 -10.32 -7.92 -2.30
C ARG A 112 -8.99 -7.54 -2.94
N ALA A 113 -8.02 -8.44 -2.92
CA ALA A 113 -6.70 -8.23 -3.46
C ALA A 113 -6.06 -9.58 -3.77
N THR A 114 -5.14 -9.59 -4.72
CA THR A 114 -4.26 -10.72 -5.02
C THR A 114 -2.81 -10.33 -4.80
N SER A 115 -1.98 -11.30 -4.46
CA SER A 115 -0.54 -11.09 -4.28
C SER A 115 0.18 -12.40 -4.56
N LEU A 116 1.40 -12.30 -5.11
CA LEU A 116 2.24 -13.46 -5.33
C LEU A 116 3.07 -13.73 -4.08
N TYR A 117 2.84 -14.91 -3.50
CA TYR A 117 3.72 -15.40 -2.46
C TYR A 117 5.07 -15.81 -3.07
N LYS A 118 6.13 -15.12 -2.67
CA LYS A 118 7.51 -15.51 -2.96
C LYS A 118 8.16 -16.01 -1.67
N LYS A 119 8.71 -17.22 -1.71
CA LYS A 119 9.53 -17.74 -0.60
C LYS A 119 10.67 -16.75 -0.34
N LYS A 120 10.82 -16.31 0.91
CA LYS A 120 11.88 -15.35 1.31
C LYS A 120 13.25 -15.85 0.80
N SER A 121 13.85 -15.13 -0.13
CA SER A 121 15.24 -15.31 -0.55
C SER A 121 16.06 -14.15 0.02
N LYS A 122 17.10 -14.45 0.81
CA LYS A 122 18.06 -13.55 1.50
C LYS A 122 17.43 -12.31 2.17
N ALA A 123 17.55 -12.20 3.49
CA ALA A 123 17.05 -11.02 4.21
C ALA A 123 17.69 -9.74 3.63
N VAL A 124 16.86 -8.86 3.05
CA VAL A 124 17.30 -7.53 2.67
C VAL A 124 17.56 -6.78 3.98
N THR A 125 18.82 -6.50 4.27
CA THR A 125 19.21 -5.69 5.42
C THR A 125 19.04 -4.23 5.06
N ASN A 126 18.46 -3.45 5.96
CA ASN A 126 18.34 -2.00 5.84
C ASN A 126 18.91 -1.32 7.10
N ALA A 127 18.99 0.01 7.09
CA ALA A 127 19.53 0.77 8.21
C ALA A 127 18.76 0.63 9.53
N CYS A 128 17.49 0.21 9.46
CA CYS A 128 16.64 -0.04 10.62
C CYS A 128 16.78 -1.46 11.20
N ALA A 129 17.47 -2.37 10.50
CA ALA A 129 17.54 -3.77 10.89
C ALA A 129 18.27 -4.01 12.22
N GLN A 130 19.21 -3.12 12.57
CA GLN A 130 19.95 -3.17 13.83
C GLN A 130 19.40 -2.11 14.79
N ASN A 131 18.97 -2.54 15.98
CA ASN A 131 18.47 -1.68 17.05
C ASN A 131 17.46 -0.60 16.59
N ASN A 132 16.56 -0.94 15.66
CA ASN A 132 15.59 0.00 15.07
C ASN A 132 16.24 1.30 14.53
N GLY A 133 17.49 1.24 14.06
CA GLY A 133 18.25 2.42 13.61
C GLY A 133 18.48 3.47 14.70
N GLY A 134 18.29 3.14 15.97
CA GLY A 134 18.33 4.07 17.11
C GLY A 134 17.03 4.82 17.39
N CYS A 135 15.92 4.49 16.71
CA CYS A 135 14.66 5.20 16.85
C CYS A 135 13.78 4.64 18.00
N GLU A 136 13.10 5.54 18.71
CA GLU A 136 12.21 5.16 19.83
C GLU A 136 10.91 4.49 19.36
N HIS A 137 10.25 5.05 18.34
CA HIS A 137 8.98 4.54 17.83
C HIS A 137 9.11 3.87 16.46
N LEU A 138 9.33 4.65 15.40
CA LEU A 138 9.34 4.16 14.03
C LEU A 138 10.68 4.49 13.36
N CYS A 139 11.27 3.51 12.69
CA CYS A 139 12.44 3.70 11.83
C CYS A 139 12.07 3.47 10.38
N ILE A 140 12.36 4.45 9.54
CA ILE A 140 12.16 4.41 8.10
C ILE A 140 13.52 4.40 7.41
N SER A 141 13.77 3.39 6.56
CA SER A 141 14.97 3.38 5.72
C SER A 141 14.79 4.36 4.58
N THR A 142 15.68 5.34 4.48
CA THR A 142 15.69 6.27 3.34
C THR A 142 16.43 5.67 2.15
N PRO A 143 16.22 6.17 0.92
CA PRO A 143 17.00 5.76 -0.26
C PRO A 143 18.51 5.93 -0.09
N GLN A 144 18.95 6.86 0.77
CA GLN A 144 20.37 7.11 1.08
C GLN A 144 20.98 6.06 2.03
N GLY A 145 20.19 5.08 2.49
CA GLY A 145 20.66 4.06 3.43
C GLY A 145 20.85 4.56 4.86
N VAL A 146 20.23 5.70 5.20
CA VAL A 146 20.27 6.30 6.54
C VAL A 146 18.93 6.04 7.25
N PRO A 147 18.92 5.69 8.55
CA PRO A 147 17.66 5.54 9.27
C PRO A 147 17.06 6.92 9.56
N ARG A 148 15.76 7.07 9.34
CA ARG A 148 14.99 8.24 9.74
C ARG A 148 13.97 7.86 10.81
N CYS A 149 14.04 8.53 11.96
CA CYS A 149 13.10 8.31 13.05
C CYS A 149 11.80 9.10 12.83
N LEU A 150 10.67 8.48 13.13
CA LEU A 150 9.35 9.11 13.18
C LEU A 150 8.68 8.74 14.51
N CYS A 151 7.86 9.66 15.02
CA CYS A 151 7.06 9.44 16.22
C CYS A 151 5.59 9.24 15.83
N ALA A 152 4.93 8.22 16.41
CA ALA A 152 3.55 7.91 16.05
C ALA A 152 2.54 8.95 16.57
N TYR A 153 2.66 9.38 17.83
CA TYR A 153 1.74 10.33 18.50
C TYR A 153 2.48 11.38 19.34
N ALA A 154 3.75 11.59 19.03
CA ALA A 154 4.68 12.40 19.81
C ALA A 154 5.52 13.29 18.91
N LEU A 155 6.22 14.25 19.50
CA LEU A 155 7.13 15.14 18.78
C LEU A 155 8.52 14.52 18.74
N LEU A 156 9.06 14.37 17.54
CA LEU A 156 10.42 13.88 17.32
C LEU A 156 11.45 14.87 17.84
N GLN A 157 12.41 14.36 18.60
CA GLN A 157 13.57 15.10 19.08
C GLN A 157 14.81 14.83 18.22
N PRO A 158 15.81 15.72 18.22
CA PRO A 158 17.03 15.56 17.41
C PRO A 158 17.82 14.27 17.68
N ASN A 159 17.72 13.73 18.90
CA ASN A 159 18.36 12.47 19.31
C ASN A 159 17.57 11.21 18.90
N GLY A 160 16.45 11.34 18.18
CA GLY A 160 15.59 10.22 17.79
C GLY A 160 14.53 9.82 18.83
N SER A 161 14.46 10.52 19.97
CA SER A 161 13.46 10.27 21.00
C SER A 161 12.13 10.98 20.71
N CYS A 162 11.08 10.59 21.41
CA CYS A 162 9.71 11.05 21.19
C CYS A 162 9.12 11.67 22.47
N ILE A 163 8.71 12.94 22.41
CA ILE A 163 8.14 13.66 23.57
C ILE A 163 6.65 13.92 23.37
N SER A 164 5.85 13.59 24.38
CA SER A 164 4.44 13.96 24.44
C SER A 164 4.27 15.35 25.06
N LYS A 165 3.54 16.24 24.38
CA LYS A 165 3.16 17.57 24.86
C LYS A 165 1.66 17.77 24.65
N PRO A 166 0.81 17.12 25.46
CA PRO A 166 -0.63 17.07 25.22
C PRO A 166 -1.25 18.46 25.31
N SER A 167 -1.77 18.97 24.20
CA SER A 167 -2.54 20.20 24.16
C SER A 167 -3.41 20.20 22.91
N PHE A 168 -4.70 19.97 23.13
CA PHE A 168 -5.64 19.61 22.09
C PHE A 168 -7.06 20.06 22.47
N ILE A 169 -7.91 20.20 21.47
CA ILE A 169 -9.35 20.34 21.61
C ILE A 169 -9.97 18.97 21.37
N SER A 170 -10.84 18.53 22.27
CA SER A 170 -11.71 17.36 22.05
C SER A 170 -13.06 17.79 21.49
N TYR A 171 -13.59 17.06 20.52
CA TYR A 171 -14.93 17.27 19.99
C TYR A 171 -15.64 15.93 19.79
N SER A 172 -16.99 15.96 19.80
CA SER A 172 -17.80 14.75 19.62
C SER A 172 -18.75 14.87 18.44
N TYR A 173 -18.87 13.80 17.65
CA TYR A 173 -19.86 13.70 16.58
C TYR A 173 -20.25 12.23 16.35
N GLY A 174 -21.54 11.93 16.17
CA GLY A 174 -22.00 10.59 15.77
C GLY A 174 -21.49 9.42 16.64
N GLY A 175 -21.38 9.59 17.97
CA GLY A 175 -20.85 8.56 18.86
C GLY A 175 -19.33 8.39 18.81
N VAL A 176 -18.62 9.40 18.31
CA VAL A 176 -17.16 9.49 18.20
C VAL A 176 -16.69 10.66 19.06
N ILE A 177 -15.60 10.50 19.81
CA ILE A 177 -14.83 11.60 20.41
C ILE A 177 -13.47 11.61 19.74
N ASP A 178 -13.12 12.74 19.15
CA ASP A 178 -11.87 12.94 18.44
C ASP A 178 -11.13 14.17 18.95
N PHE A 179 -9.85 14.29 18.59
CA PHE A 179 -8.95 15.29 19.15
C PHE A 179 -8.17 16.00 18.05
N VAL A 180 -8.09 17.33 18.14
CA VAL A 180 -7.28 18.15 17.24
C VAL A 180 -6.25 18.92 18.04
N SER A 181 -5.01 18.98 17.54
CA SER A 181 -3.95 19.74 18.21
C SER A 181 -4.25 21.24 18.17
N ILE A 182 -3.97 21.94 19.27
CA ILE A 182 -4.13 23.41 19.35
C ILE A 182 -2.96 24.14 18.67
N SER A 183 -1.80 23.48 18.53
CA SER A 183 -0.61 24.05 17.91
C SER A 183 0.21 23.00 17.14
N PRO A 184 1.12 23.42 16.24
CA PRO A 184 2.01 22.48 15.54
C PRO A 184 2.96 21.70 16.47
N ASN A 185 3.21 22.21 17.67
CA ASN A 185 4.19 21.68 18.64
C ASN A 185 3.51 21.00 19.84
N THR A 186 2.29 20.49 19.66
CA THR A 186 1.53 19.80 20.69
C THR A 186 1.01 18.47 20.17
N THR A 187 0.76 17.55 21.08
CA THR A 187 0.35 16.19 20.77
C THR A 187 -1.13 16.01 21.11
N VAL A 188 -1.76 15.06 20.40
CA VAL A 188 -3.13 14.62 20.65
C VAL A 188 -3.13 13.25 21.34
N PRO A 189 -4.18 12.91 22.09
CA PRO A 189 -4.34 11.58 22.67
C PRO A 189 -4.28 10.49 21.60
N ARG A 190 -3.77 9.33 21.99
CA ARG A 190 -3.74 8.17 21.13
C ARG A 190 -5.17 7.64 20.99
N ARG A 191 -5.66 7.59 19.75
CA ARG A 191 -6.92 6.97 19.30
C ARG A 191 -8.18 7.81 19.54
N THR A 192 -8.97 7.94 18.49
CA THR A 192 -10.36 8.41 18.52
C THR A 192 -11.23 7.42 19.31
N LEU A 193 -12.02 7.90 20.28
CA LEU A 193 -12.94 7.05 21.04
C LEU A 193 -14.23 6.86 20.24
N ARG A 194 -14.76 5.64 20.21
CA ARG A 194 -16.01 5.31 19.52
C ARG A 194 -16.94 4.56 20.47
N TYR A 195 -18.24 4.77 20.37
CA TYR A 195 -19.21 3.94 21.07
C TYR A 195 -19.08 2.46 20.63
N PRO A 196 -19.13 1.48 21.56
CA PRO A 196 -19.42 1.59 23.00
C PRO A 196 -18.19 1.81 23.90
N ASP A 197 -16.98 1.95 23.35
CA ASP A 197 -15.72 2.07 24.10
C ASP A 197 -15.56 3.42 24.84
N ILE A 198 -16.53 4.35 24.70
CA ILE A 198 -16.53 5.61 25.43
C ILE A 198 -16.85 5.31 26.91
N PRO A 199 -15.94 5.59 27.86
CA PRO A 199 -16.20 5.35 29.27
C PRO A 199 -17.45 6.11 29.71
N ARG A 200 -18.35 5.45 30.44
CA ARG A 200 -19.57 6.10 30.98
C ARG A 200 -19.25 7.18 32.05
N TYR A 201 -18.01 7.19 32.56
CA TYR A 201 -17.53 8.13 33.56
C TYR A 201 -16.10 8.55 33.24
N PHE A 202 -15.85 9.86 33.24
CA PHE A 202 -14.51 10.45 33.29
C PHE A 202 -14.26 10.89 34.74
N SER A 203 -13.29 10.27 35.41
CA SER A 203 -12.75 10.78 36.67
C SER A 203 -11.64 11.78 36.36
N ILE A 204 -11.83 13.04 36.73
CA ILE A 204 -10.77 14.04 36.73
C ILE A 204 -10.04 13.86 38.07
N PRO A 205 -8.76 13.45 38.09
CA PRO A 205 -7.99 13.46 39.32
C PRO A 205 -7.86 14.91 39.83
N ALA A 206 -8.15 15.10 41.11
CA ALA A 206 -8.00 16.37 41.82
C ALA A 206 -6.53 16.78 41.95
#